data_AF-A0A2M7BVK6-F1
#
_entry.id   AF-A0A2M7BVK6-F1
#
_cell.length_a   1.000
_cell.length_b   1.000
_cell.length_c   1.000
_cell.angle_alpha   90.00
_cell.angle_beta   90.00
_cell.angle_gamma   90.00
#
_symmetry.space_group_name_H-M   'P 1'
#
loop_
_entity.id
_entity.type
_entity.pdbx_description
1 polymer ?
#
loop_
_entity_poly.entity_id
_entity_poly.type
_entity_poly.pdbx_seq_one_letter_code
_entity_poly.pdbx_strand_id
1 'polypeptide(L)'
;MKNKRDFWYQDKIVHGGGGGRTIGFPTINLNQKPFINHLKEGVYSAKVKYLSKVYLGTLYFGPRLINKETKPILEIHILDFDKDIYGETVEFKIGQYIREVKKFESLESLKRQIKKDVEKIRSL
;
A
#
# COMPACT_ATOMS: atom_id res chain seq x y z
N MET A 1 13.93 -15.69 17.29
CA MET A 1 12.99 -14.98 16.38
C MET A 1 13.32 -15.38 14.95
N LYS A 2 12.45 -16.16 14.29
CA LYS A 2 12.72 -16.72 12.94
C LYS A 2 12.75 -15.58 11.90
N ASN A 3 13.84 -15.52 11.13
CA ASN A 3 14.01 -14.70 9.92
C ASN A 3 12.71 -14.68 9.08
N LYS A 4 12.02 -13.53 9.02
CA LYS A 4 11.00 -13.27 8.01
C LYS A 4 11.73 -12.98 6.69
N ARG A 5 12.08 -14.07 6.01
CA ARG A 5 12.84 -14.16 4.75
C ARG A 5 12.25 -13.23 3.67
N ASP A 6 13.11 -12.90 2.71
CA ASP A 6 12.87 -12.14 1.48
C ASP A 6 11.78 -12.71 0.55
N PHE A 7 10.55 -12.84 1.03
CA PHE A 7 9.44 -13.33 0.20
C PHE A 7 8.83 -12.21 -0.62
N TRP A 8 8.75 -12.46 -1.92
CA TRP A 8 7.95 -11.68 -2.86
C TRP A 8 6.62 -12.39 -3.05
N TYR A 9 5.55 -11.60 -3.02
CA TYR A 9 4.21 -11.99 -3.36
C TYR A 9 3.95 -11.61 -4.81
N GLN A 10 3.10 -12.36 -5.50
CA GLN A 10 2.69 -12.05 -6.86
C GLN A 10 1.18 -11.93 -6.90
N ASP A 11 0.68 -10.88 -7.53
CA ASP A 11 -0.77 -10.65 -7.62
C ASP A 11 -1.15 -9.77 -8.81
N LYS A 12 -2.38 -9.94 -9.27
CA LYS A 12 -2.95 -9.18 -10.37
C LYS A 12 -3.52 -7.86 -9.84
N ILE A 13 -3.12 -6.76 -10.48
CA ILE A 13 -3.62 -5.43 -10.12
C ILE A 13 -5.09 -5.31 -10.51
N VAL A 14 -5.93 -4.99 -9.54
CA VAL A 14 -7.36 -4.74 -9.75
C VAL A 14 -7.70 -3.26 -9.63
N HIS A 15 -8.82 -2.88 -10.24
CA HIS A 15 -9.37 -1.55 -10.04
C HIS A 15 -9.91 -1.42 -8.60
N GLY A 16 -9.54 -0.35 -7.92
CA GLY A 16 -10.13 0.06 -6.65
C GLY A 16 -11.10 1.23 -6.82
N GLY A 17 -11.44 1.89 -5.71
CA GLY A 17 -12.33 3.07 -5.71
C GLY A 17 -11.69 4.37 -6.21
N GLY A 18 -10.42 4.36 -6.66
CA GLY A 18 -9.74 5.52 -7.26
C GLY A 18 -9.43 6.70 -6.33
N GLY A 19 -9.85 6.67 -5.05
CA GLY A 19 -9.73 7.81 -4.14
C GLY A 19 -8.31 8.35 -3.94
N GLY A 20 -7.30 7.46 -3.98
CA GLY A 20 -5.90 7.85 -3.93
C GLY A 20 -5.48 8.80 -5.07
N ARG A 21 -5.95 8.53 -6.30
CA ARG A 21 -5.64 9.35 -7.47
C ARG A 21 -6.17 10.78 -7.31
N THR A 22 -7.40 10.93 -6.79
CA THR A 22 -8.04 12.23 -6.54
C THR A 22 -7.26 13.11 -5.56
N ILE A 23 -6.47 12.51 -4.68
CA ILE A 23 -5.72 13.22 -3.63
C ILE A 23 -4.22 13.33 -3.92
N GLY A 24 -3.76 12.86 -5.08
CA GLY A 24 -2.36 12.89 -5.51
C GLY A 24 -1.52 11.69 -5.09
N PHE A 25 -2.13 10.61 -4.61
CA PHE A 25 -1.47 9.37 -4.17
C PHE A 25 -2.12 8.15 -4.84
N PRO A 26 -1.95 7.96 -6.15
CA PRO A 26 -2.55 6.83 -6.87
C PRO A 26 -2.10 5.49 -6.27
N THR A 27 -3.04 4.58 -6.05
CA THR A 27 -2.77 3.25 -5.48
C THR A 27 -3.16 2.14 -6.44
N ILE A 28 -2.35 1.08 -6.44
CA ILE A 28 -2.75 -0.23 -6.95
C ILE A 28 -3.48 -1.01 -5.85
N ASN A 29 -4.52 -1.75 -6.21
CA ASN A 29 -5.25 -2.61 -5.28
C ASN A 29 -4.82 -4.06 -5.51
N LEU A 30 -4.61 -4.78 -4.40
CA LEU A 30 -4.15 -6.17 -4.36
C LEU A 30 -5.14 -7.02 -3.53
N ASN A 31 -5.09 -8.33 -3.71
CA ASN A 31 -5.85 -9.30 -2.96
C ASN A 31 -5.38 -9.36 -1.50
N GLN A 32 -6.25 -8.93 -0.61
CA GLN A 32 -6.01 -8.92 0.83
C GLN A 32 -6.13 -10.31 1.49
N LYS A 33 -6.81 -11.28 0.85
CA LYS A 33 -7.22 -12.54 1.50
C LYS A 33 -6.07 -13.28 2.20
N PRO A 34 -4.86 -13.39 1.62
CA PRO A 34 -3.73 -14.07 2.28
C PRO A 34 -3.23 -13.36 3.55
N PHE A 35 -3.60 -12.11 3.79
CA PHE A 35 -3.03 -11.26 4.83
C PHE A 35 -3.97 -11.02 6.02
N ILE A 36 -5.27 -11.28 5.87
CA ILE A 36 -6.32 -10.99 6.87
C ILE A 36 -5.97 -11.49 8.28
N ASN A 37 -5.37 -12.67 8.40
CA ASN A 37 -5.05 -13.30 9.69
C ASN A 37 -3.55 -13.26 10.05
N HIS A 38 -2.72 -12.60 9.23
CA HIS A 38 -1.26 -12.71 9.32
C HIS A 38 -0.53 -11.37 9.31
N LEU A 39 -1.20 -10.30 8.92
CA LEU A 39 -0.67 -8.96 8.88
C LEU A 39 -1.45 -8.07 9.86
N LYS A 40 -0.72 -7.26 10.64
CA LYS A 40 -1.34 -6.24 11.49
C LYS A 40 -1.87 -5.12 10.60
N GLU A 41 -3.03 -4.56 10.92
CA GLU A 41 -3.52 -3.38 10.21
C GLU A 41 -2.60 -2.18 10.42
N GLY A 42 -2.30 -1.46 9.35
CA GLY A 42 -1.46 -0.27 9.37
C GLY A 42 -0.83 0.06 8.03
N VAL A 43 0.19 0.90 8.11
CA VAL A 43 1.03 1.30 6.97
C VAL A 43 2.38 0.65 7.07
N TYR A 44 2.89 0.16 5.94
CA TYR A 44 4.17 -0.49 5.79
C TYR A 44 4.97 0.15 4.65
N SER A 45 6.30 0.03 4.71
CA SER A 45 7.08 0.15 3.48
C SER A 45 6.82 -1.07 2.60
N ALA A 46 6.98 -0.90 1.30
CA ALA A 46 6.91 -1.99 0.34
C ALA A 46 7.96 -1.81 -0.74
N LYS A 47 8.29 -2.92 -1.40
CA LYS A 47 8.98 -2.91 -2.69
C LYS A 47 8.04 -3.50 -3.73
N VAL A 48 7.99 -2.91 -4.91
CA VAL A 48 7.21 -3.42 -6.04
C VAL A 48 8.16 -3.60 -7.21
N LYS A 49 8.19 -4.80 -7.76
CA LYS A 49 8.96 -5.12 -8.96
C LYS A 49 8.01 -5.09 -10.13
N TYR A 50 8.33 -4.23 -11.09
CA TYR A 50 7.61 -4.09 -12.34
C TYR A 50 8.62 -4.08 -13.48
N LEU A 51 8.50 -5.08 -14.37
CA LEU A 51 9.52 -5.42 -15.36
C LEU A 51 10.89 -5.64 -14.68
N SER A 52 11.93 -4.97 -15.14
CA SER A 52 13.31 -5.08 -14.61
C SER A 52 13.64 -4.06 -13.51
N LYS A 53 12.64 -3.30 -13.01
CA LYS A 53 12.86 -2.24 -12.00
C LYS A 53 12.14 -2.55 -10.70
N VAL A 54 12.77 -2.19 -9.58
CA VAL A 54 12.19 -2.25 -8.24
C VAL A 54 11.93 -0.84 -7.75
N TYR A 55 10.69 -0.57 -7.38
CA TYR A 55 10.22 0.69 -6.83
C TYR A 55 9.94 0.54 -5.34
N LEU A 56 10.11 1.64 -4.60
CA LEU A 56 9.59 1.73 -3.24
C LEU A 56 8.08 1.98 -3.29
N GLY A 57 7.37 1.58 -2.23
CA GLY A 57 5.95 1.83 -2.11
C GLY A 57 5.53 2.05 -0.68
N THR A 58 4.42 2.77 -0.51
CA THR A 58 3.68 2.83 0.76
C THR A 58 2.53 1.85 0.68
N LEU A 59 2.54 0.83 1.53
CA LEU A 59 1.49 -0.18 1.60
C LEU A 59 0.54 0.15 2.74
N TYR A 60 -0.75 0.21 2.45
CA TYR A 60 -1.82 0.29 3.41
C TYR A 60 -2.55 -1.06 3.50
N PHE A 61 -2.66 -1.58 4.72
CA PHE A 61 -3.50 -2.74 5.02
C PHE A 61 -4.46 -2.39 6.15
N GLY A 62 -5.76 -2.40 5.88
CA GLY A 62 -6.76 -2.03 6.88
C GLY A 62 -8.12 -1.70 6.27
N PRO A 63 -9.12 -1.32 7.08
CA PRO A 63 -10.48 -1.09 6.60
C PRO A 63 -10.58 0.08 5.62
N ARG A 64 -11.56 0.05 4.70
CA ARG A 64 -11.95 1.28 3.97
C ARG A 64 -12.70 2.20 4.92
N LEU A 65 -11.99 3.19 5.49
CA LEU A 65 -12.54 4.11 6.48
C LEU A 65 -13.69 4.99 5.95
N ILE A 66 -13.76 5.22 4.64
CA ILE A 66 -14.75 6.11 4.01
C ILE A 66 -16.09 5.39 3.73
N ASN A 67 -16.07 4.08 3.45
CA ASN A 67 -17.24 3.34 2.96
C ASN A 67 -17.90 2.41 3.99
N LYS A 68 -17.50 2.47 5.28
CA LYS A 68 -17.95 1.52 6.33
C LYS A 68 -17.78 0.04 5.95
N GLU A 69 -16.88 -0.28 5.01
CA GLU A 69 -16.59 -1.67 4.67
C GLU A 69 -15.84 -2.35 5.82
N THR A 70 -16.27 -3.55 6.16
CA THR A 70 -15.70 -4.34 7.27
C THR A 70 -14.47 -5.15 6.84
N LYS A 71 -14.29 -5.38 5.53
CA LYS A 71 -13.15 -6.13 5.02
C LYS A 71 -11.96 -5.19 4.82
N PRO A 72 -10.76 -5.57 5.27
CA PRO A 72 -9.57 -4.77 5.00
C PRO A 72 -9.29 -4.79 3.50
N ILE A 73 -8.59 -3.76 3.05
CA ILE A 73 -8.03 -3.64 1.72
C ILE A 73 -6.52 -3.69 1.80
N LEU A 74 -5.89 -4.07 0.69
CA LEU A 74 -4.45 -4.02 0.52
C LEU A 74 -4.15 -3.11 -0.66
N GLU A 75 -3.60 -1.94 -0.38
CA GLU A 75 -3.29 -0.93 -1.39
C GLU A 75 -1.82 -0.55 -1.32
N ILE A 76 -1.17 -0.37 -2.48
CA ILE A 76 0.19 0.16 -2.56
C ILE A 76 0.20 1.43 -3.39
N HIS A 77 0.68 2.53 -2.80
CA HIS A 77 1.12 3.70 -3.54
C HIS A 77 2.58 3.49 -3.96
N ILE A 78 2.81 3.19 -5.24
CA ILE A 78 4.17 3.01 -5.79
C ILE A 78 4.79 4.40 -5.95
N LEU A 79 5.96 4.61 -5.36
CA LEU A 79 6.67 5.88 -5.38
C LEU A 79 7.38 6.07 -6.73
N ASP A 80 7.40 7.31 -7.22
CA ASP A 80 8.06 7.69 -8.48
C ASP A 80 7.60 6.85 -9.68
N PHE A 81 6.30 6.54 -9.71
CA PHE A 81 5.67 5.67 -10.70
C PHE A 81 4.46 6.35 -11.35
N ASP A 82 4.46 6.42 -12.67
CA ASP A 82 3.53 7.21 -13.48
C ASP A 82 2.79 6.38 -14.55
N LYS A 83 2.84 5.05 -14.44
CA LYS A 83 2.21 4.14 -15.41
C LYS A 83 0.87 3.61 -14.91
N ASP A 84 -0.04 3.39 -15.85
CA ASP A 84 -1.24 2.59 -15.62
C ASP A 84 -0.92 1.11 -15.91
N ILE A 85 -1.09 0.27 -14.89
CA ILE A 85 -0.77 -1.16 -14.92
C ILE A 85 -1.96 -2.02 -14.49
N TYR A 86 -3.19 -1.50 -14.58
CA TYR A 86 -4.38 -2.28 -14.24
C TYR A 86 -4.47 -3.54 -15.10
N GLY A 87 -4.80 -4.67 -14.47
CA GLY A 87 -4.87 -5.97 -15.13
C GLY A 87 -3.52 -6.67 -15.31
N GLU A 88 -2.41 -5.97 -15.10
CA GLU A 88 -1.08 -6.58 -15.07
C GLU A 88 -0.83 -7.31 -13.75
N THR A 89 0.19 -8.17 -13.74
CA THR A 89 0.65 -8.87 -12.53
C THR A 89 1.97 -8.27 -12.07
N VAL A 90 2.07 -7.97 -10.78
CA VAL A 90 3.29 -7.44 -10.17
C VAL A 90 3.80 -8.38 -9.11
N GLU A 91 5.11 -8.30 -8.85
CA GLU A 91 5.69 -8.88 -7.64
C GLU A 91 5.86 -7.77 -6.60
N PHE A 92 5.51 -8.01 -5.34
CA PHE A 92 5.68 -7.06 -4.26
C PHE A 92 6.20 -7.71 -2.99
N LYS A 93 6.87 -6.92 -2.16
CA LYS A 93 7.37 -7.33 -0.85
C LYS A 93 6.85 -6.37 0.21
N ILE A 94 6.32 -6.92 1.29
CA ILE A 94 5.93 -6.17 2.48
C ILE A 94 7.17 -5.93 3.33
N GLY A 95 7.43 -4.66 3.64
CA GLY A 95 8.59 -4.21 4.39
C GLY A 95 8.26 -3.89 5.85
N GLN A 96 8.91 -2.84 6.36
CA GLN A 96 8.84 -2.44 7.76
C GLN A 96 7.49 -1.80 8.07
N TYR A 97 6.95 -2.08 9.26
CA TYR A 97 5.78 -1.41 9.80
C TYR A 97 6.10 0.06 10.12
N ILE A 98 5.32 0.98 9.56
CA ILE A 98 5.53 2.43 9.66
C ILE A 98 4.69 3.04 10.77
N ARG A 99 3.39 2.70 10.80
CA ARG A 99 2.40 3.20 11.77
C ARG A 99 1.10 2.40 11.71
N GLU A 100 0.26 2.59 12.73
CA GLU A 100 -1.11 2.08 12.76
C GLU A 100 -2.08 2.82 11.82
N VAL A 101 -3.26 2.24 11.63
CA VAL A 101 -4.38 2.88 10.93
C VAL A 101 -4.84 4.10 11.74
N LYS A 102 -5.08 5.22 11.05
CA LYS A 102 -5.54 6.47 11.66
C LYS A 102 -6.77 6.98 10.93
N LYS A 103 -7.71 7.54 11.69
CA LYS A 103 -8.81 8.34 11.15
C LYS A 103 -8.34 9.78 10.97
N PHE A 104 -8.90 10.46 9.98
CA PHE A 104 -8.56 11.85 9.69
C PHE A 104 -9.84 12.66 9.57
N GLU A 105 -9.87 13.80 10.27
CA GLU A 105 -10.99 14.74 10.24
C GLU A 105 -11.10 15.52 8.92
N SER A 106 -10.10 15.42 8.03
CA SER A 106 -10.10 16.14 6.75
C SER A 106 -9.23 15.46 5.70
N LEU A 107 -9.51 15.76 4.43
CA LEU A 107 -8.68 15.32 3.31
C LEU A 107 -7.25 15.86 3.40
N GLU A 108 -7.09 17.10 3.85
CA GLU A 108 -5.79 17.75 3.97
C GLU A 108 -4.94 17.14 5.09
N SER A 109 -5.54 16.75 6.23
CA SER A 109 -4.82 16.02 7.27
C SER A 109 -4.39 14.62 6.83
N LEU A 110 -5.22 13.93 6.04
CA LEU A 110 -4.85 12.67 5.39
C LEU A 110 -3.64 12.85 4.45
N LYS A 111 -3.71 13.80 3.51
CA LYS A 111 -2.60 14.08 2.57
C LYS A 111 -1.29 14.39 3.29
N ARG A 112 -1.33 15.23 4.32
CA ARG A 112 -0.14 15.54 5.12
C ARG A 112 0.45 14.31 5.80
N GLN A 113 -0.39 13.40 6.29
CA GLN A 113 0.12 12.16 6.89
C GLN A 113 0.74 11.24 5.83
N ILE A 114 0.12 11.09 4.66
CA ILE A 114 0.69 10.26 3.58
C ILE A 114 2.07 10.80 3.16
N LYS A 115 2.24 12.12 3.04
CA LYS A 115 3.56 12.72 2.75
C LYS A 115 4.62 12.32 3.79
N LYS A 116 4.30 12.41 5.08
CA LYS A 116 5.19 11.99 6.17
C LYS A 116 5.53 10.50 6.10
N ASP A 117 4.55 9.67 5.74
CA ASP A 117 4.77 8.22 5.60
C ASP A 117 5.74 7.94 4.43
N VAL A 118 5.58 8.63 3.30
CA VAL A 118 6.47 8.55 2.14
C VAL A 118 7.88 9.00 2.48
N GLU A 119 8.04 10.15 3.14
CA GLU A 119 9.34 10.67 3.58
C GLU A 119 10.05 9.67 4.49
N LYS A 120 9.33 9.12 5.48
CA LYS A 120 9.87 8.10 6.38
C LYS A 120 10.30 6.85 5.63
N ILE A 121 9.52 6.40 4.65
CA ILE A 121 9.85 5.21 3.83
C ILE A 121 11.09 5.46 2.98
N ARG A 122 11.29 6.67 2.45
CA ARG A 122 12.50 7.03 1.69
C ARG A 122 13.76 7.05 2.55
N SER A 123 13.64 7.24 3.86
CA SER A 123 14.77 7.27 4.80
C SER A 123 15.08 5.92 5.47
N LEU A 124 14.36 4.84 5.12
CA LEU A 124 14.64 3.48 5.64
C LEU A 124 15.75 2.81 4.83
#